data_AF-A0A3B8MKY6-F1
#
_entry.id   AF-A0A3B8MKY6-F1
#
_cell.length_a   1.000
_cell.length_b   1.000
_cell.length_c   1.000
_cell.angle_alpha   90.00
_cell.angle_beta   90.00
_cell.angle_gamma   90.00
#
_symmetry.space_group_name_H-M   'P 1'
#
loop_
_entity.id
_entity.type
_entity.pdbx_description
1 polymer ?
#
loop_
_entity_poly.entity_id
_entity_poly.type
_entity_poly.pdbx_seq_one_letter_code
_entity_poly.pdbx_strand_id
1 'polypeptide(L)'
;YLLIGFWFERKSANDAGKKAFIVNRIGDFGFLIGIFTMFGYLGTVQFSEVFATAGSTLSVGVATAIALLLFLGACGKSAQFPLYVWLPDAMEGPTPVSALIHAATMVTAG
;
A
#
# COMPACT_ATOMS: atom_id res chain seq x y z
N TYR A 1 -0.55 7.40 9.96
CA TYR A 1 -1.23 7.09 11.23
C TYR A 1 -0.78 8.05 12.32
N LEU A 2 0.40 7.85 12.93
CA LEU A 2 0.85 8.63 14.09
C LEU A 2 0.87 10.14 13.84
N LEU A 3 1.39 10.57 12.69
CA LEU A 3 1.46 12.00 12.35
C LEU A 3 0.11 12.61 11.92
N ILE A 4 -0.84 11.80 11.43
CA ILE A 4 -2.21 12.26 11.13
C ILE A 4 -2.97 12.49 12.45
N GLY A 5 -2.81 11.58 13.41
CA GLY A 5 -3.37 11.70 14.76
C GLY A 5 -2.51 12.52 15.74
N PHE A 6 -1.67 13.44 15.24
CA PHE A 6 -0.75 14.21 16.10
C PHE A 6 -1.51 15.02 17.18
N TRP A 7 -2.63 15.64 16.82
CA TRP A 7 -3.54 16.29 17.76
C TRP A 7 -4.52 15.27 18.36
N PHE A 8 -3.99 14.33 19.15
CA PHE A 8 -4.73 13.19 19.71
C PHE A 8 -5.90 13.57 20.63
N GLU A 9 -5.96 14.81 21.13
CA GLU A 9 -7.11 15.32 21.88
C GLU A 9 -8.35 15.52 21.00
N ARG A 10 -8.16 15.71 19.68
CA ARG A 10 -9.24 15.86 18.71
C ARG A 10 -9.70 14.49 18.22
N LYS A 11 -10.97 14.15 18.49
CA LYS A 11 -11.58 12.91 18.00
C LYS A 11 -11.51 12.78 16.47
N SER A 12 -11.68 13.88 15.73
CA SER A 12 -11.57 13.89 14.25
C SER A 12 -10.21 13.41 13.76
N ALA A 13 -9.11 13.91 14.34
CA ALA A 13 -7.75 13.53 13.97
C ALA A 13 -7.46 12.05 14.27
N ASN A 14 -7.97 11.53 15.39
CA ASN A 14 -7.84 10.12 15.73
C ASN A 14 -8.59 9.22 14.76
N ASP A 15 -9.83 9.58 14.41
CA ASP A 15 -10.65 8.78 13.50
C ASP A 15 -10.10 8.83 12.06
N ALA A 16 -9.60 9.99 11.61
CA ALA A 16 -8.86 10.14 10.38
C ALA A 16 -7.59 9.27 10.35
N GLY A 17 -6.79 9.31 11.43
CA GLY A 17 -5.62 8.46 11.59
C GLY A 17 -5.98 6.98 11.46
N LYS A 18 -6.99 6.51 12.21
CA LYS A 18 -7.47 5.12 12.16
C LYS A 18 -7.93 4.72 10.76
N LYS A 19 -8.74 5.55 10.09
CA LYS A 19 -9.18 5.30 8.71
C LYS A 19 -7.98 5.14 7.78
N ALA A 20 -7.00 6.03 7.86
CA ALA A 20 -5.78 5.93 7.08
C ALA A 20 -5.00 4.64 7.35
N PHE A 21 -4.91 4.21 8.60
CA PHE A 21 -4.26 2.94 8.93
C PHE A 21 -5.02 1.73 8.39
N ILE A 22 -6.34 1.69 8.57
CA ILE A 22 -7.19 0.56 8.15
C ILE A 22 -7.17 0.42 6.62
N VAL A 23 -7.39 1.52 5.89
CA VAL A 23 -7.45 1.47 4.41
C VAL A 23 -6.09 1.08 3.81
N ASN A 24 -4.98 1.59 4.37
CA ASN A 24 -3.64 1.14 3.98
C ASN A 24 -3.42 -0.34 4.29
N ARG A 25 -3.94 -0.83 5.43
CA ARG A 25 -3.79 -2.24 5.82
C ARG A 25 -4.51 -3.19 4.85
N ILE A 26 -5.64 -2.77 4.29
CA ILE A 26 -6.34 -3.54 3.24
C ILE A 26 -5.43 -3.72 2.01
N GLY A 27 -4.74 -2.66 1.58
CA GLY A 27 -3.73 -2.74 0.52
C GLY A 27 -2.56 -3.65 0.90
N ASP A 28 -2.03 -3.50 2.12
CA ASP A 28 -0.94 -4.32 2.64
C ASP A 28 -1.30 -5.82 2.65
N PHE A 29 -2.55 -6.19 2.93
CA PHE A 29 -3.01 -7.58 2.84
C PHE A 29 -2.93 -8.14 1.42
N GLY A 30 -3.40 -7.38 0.43
CA GLY A 30 -3.25 -7.76 -0.98
C GLY A 30 -1.80 -7.96 -1.38
N PHE A 31 -0.95 -7.01 -0.97
CA PHE A 31 0.48 -7.05 -1.21
C PHE A 31 1.14 -8.29 -0.59
N LEU A 32 0.82 -8.61 0.67
CA LEU A 32 1.35 -9.80 1.35
C LEU A 32 0.92 -11.11 0.68
N ILE A 33 -0.34 -11.21 0.25
CA ILE A 33 -0.80 -12.39 -0.51
C ILE A 33 -0.04 -12.50 -1.83
N GLY A 34 0.22 -11.39 -2.52
CA GLY A 34 1.06 -11.34 -3.72
C GLY A 34 2.48 -11.85 -3.45
N ILE A 35 3.12 -11.38 -2.38
CA ILE A 35 4.45 -11.83 -1.96
C ILE A 35 4.48 -13.32 -1.61
N PHE A 36 3.52 -13.81 -0.82
CA PHE A 36 3.47 -15.22 -0.44
C PHE A 36 3.20 -16.14 -1.64
N THR A 37 2.34 -15.70 -2.56
CA THR A 37 2.09 -16.43 -3.80
C THR A 37 3.36 -16.49 -4.65
N MET A 38 4.03 -15.35 -4.86
CA MET A 38 5.30 -15.28 -5.58
C MET A 38 6.37 -16.17 -4.95
N PHE A 39 6.55 -16.10 -3.63
CA PHE A 39 7.49 -16.95 -2.91
C PHE A 39 7.14 -18.44 -3.03
N GLY A 40 5.85 -18.80 -2.98
CA GLY A 40 5.41 -20.19 -3.12
C GLY A 40 5.73 -20.81 -4.50
N TYR A 41 5.72 -20.02 -5.57
CA TYR A 41 6.05 -20.51 -6.92
C TYR A 41 7.54 -20.39 -7.25
N LEU A 42 8.21 -19.31 -6.85
CA LEU A 42 9.59 -19.01 -7.26
C LEU A 42 10.63 -19.35 -6.20
N GLY A 43 10.23 -19.54 -4.94
CA GLY A 43 11.14 -19.77 -3.81
C GLY A 43 11.96 -18.55 -3.39
N THR A 44 11.70 -17.39 -4.01
CA THR A 44 12.47 -16.14 -3.79
C THR A 44 11.57 -14.92 -3.95
N VAL A 45 12.00 -13.82 -3.33
CA VAL A 45 11.39 -12.48 -3.46
C VAL A 45 12.42 -11.45 -3.96
N GLN A 46 13.63 -11.90 -4.30
CA GLN A 46 14.68 -11.04 -4.83
C GLN A 46 14.37 -10.70 -6.30
N PHE A 47 14.26 -9.42 -6.63
CA PHE A 47 13.83 -8.99 -7.95
C PHE A 47 14.67 -9.56 -9.10
N SER A 48 15.99 -9.65 -8.94
CA SER A 48 16.88 -10.21 -9.96
C SER A 48 16.54 -11.66 -10.31
N GLU A 49 16.23 -12.47 -9.30
CA GLU A 49 15.89 -13.88 -9.48
C GLU A 49 14.44 -14.05 -9.97
N VAL A 50 13.53 -13.22 -9.47
CA VAL A 50 12.13 -13.20 -9.91
C VAL A 50 12.05 -12.88 -11.41
N PHE A 51 12.74 -11.84 -11.88
CA PHE A 51 12.71 -11.48 -13.31
C PHE A 51 13.41 -12.52 -14.20
N ALA A 52 14.39 -13.25 -13.67
CA ALA A 52 15.05 -14.33 -14.42
C ALA A 52 14.19 -15.60 -14.55
N THR A 53 13.35 -15.91 -13.55
CA THR A 53 12.63 -17.19 -13.46
C THR A 53 11.13 -17.10 -13.71
N ALA A 54 10.52 -15.92 -13.57
CA ALA A 54 9.07 -15.74 -13.69
C ALA A 54 8.53 -16.20 -15.05
N GLY A 55 9.23 -15.91 -16.14
CA GLY A 55 8.78 -16.23 -17.50
C GLY A 55 8.75 -17.73 -17.82
N SER A 56 9.56 -18.55 -17.12
CA SER A 56 9.63 -20.00 -17.33
C SER A 56 8.83 -20.79 -16.30
N THR A 57 8.62 -20.23 -15.11
CA THR A 57 8.01 -20.94 -13.97
C THR A 57 6.54 -20.59 -13.76
N LEU A 58 6.13 -19.34 -14.04
CA LEU A 58 4.77 -18.90 -13.81
C LEU A 58 3.91 -19.07 -15.07
N SER A 59 2.69 -19.57 -14.88
CA SER A 59 1.67 -19.43 -15.92
C SER A 59 1.21 -17.98 -16.02
N VAL A 60 0.72 -17.56 -17.19
CA VAL A 60 0.21 -16.20 -17.42
C VAL A 60 -0.84 -15.81 -16.38
N GLY A 61 -1.74 -16.74 -16.02
CA GLY A 61 -2.78 -16.50 -15.03
C GLY A 61 -2.22 -16.23 -13.62
N VAL A 62 -1.23 -17.02 -13.19
CA VAL A 62 -0.57 -16.84 -11.87
C VAL A 62 0.23 -15.55 -11.84
N ALA A 63 1.00 -15.25 -12.89
CA ALA A 63 1.75 -14.00 -13.00
C ALA A 63 0.82 -12.78 -12.96
N THR A 64 -0.33 -12.85 -13.65
CA THR A 64 -1.35 -11.79 -13.64
C THR A 64 -1.94 -11.62 -12.25
N ALA A 65 -2.27 -12.71 -11.55
CA ALA A 65 -2.80 -12.65 -10.19
C ALA A 65 -1.80 -12.02 -9.21
N ILE A 66 -0.52 -12.42 -9.27
CA ILE A 66 0.55 -11.81 -8.46
C ILE A 66 0.64 -10.31 -8.75
N ALA A 67 0.69 -9.92 -10.03
CA ALA A 67 0.78 -8.51 -10.42
C ALA A 67 -0.41 -7.69 -9.90
N LEU A 68 -1.64 -8.19 -10.00
CA LEU A 68 -2.83 -7.52 -9.49
C LEU A 68 -2.85 -7.40 -7.96
N LEU A 69 -2.35 -8.41 -7.25
CA LEU A 69 -2.24 -8.39 -5.79
C LEU A 69 -1.18 -7.38 -5.31
N LEU A 70 -0.03 -7.31 -5.98
CA LEU A 70 0.99 -6.28 -5.71
C LEU A 70 0.45 -4.89 -6.06
N PHE A 71 -0.27 -4.76 -7.18
CA PHE A 71 -0.91 -3.52 -7.61
C PHE A 71 -1.96 -3.04 -6.62
N LEU A 72 -2.73 -3.93 -5.98
CA LEU A 72 -3.67 -3.56 -4.92
C LEU A 72 -2.95 -2.89 -3.73
N GLY A 73 -1.75 -3.37 -3.38
CA GLY A 73 -0.88 -2.72 -2.40
C GLY A 73 -0.46 -1.31 -2.81
N ALA A 74 0.00 -1.16 -4.06
CA ALA A 74 0.35 0.12 -4.65
C ALA A 74 -0.83 1.10 -4.65
N CYS A 75 -2.03 0.66 -5.06
CA CYS A 75 -3.25 1.47 -5.01
C CYS A 75 -3.59 1.94 -3.60
N GLY A 76 -3.36 1.11 -2.57
CA GLY A 76 -3.58 1.48 -1.18
C GLY A 76 -2.68 2.63 -0.72
N LYS A 77 -1.37 2.55 -1.02
CA LYS A 77 -0.38 3.59 -0.68
C LYS A 77 -0.57 4.87 -1.47
N SER A 78 -0.90 4.74 -2.75
CA SER A 78 -1.04 5.88 -3.68
C SER A 78 -2.46 6.41 -3.75
N ALA A 79 -3.33 5.98 -2.83
CA ALA A 79 -4.71 6.44 -2.68
C ALA A 79 -5.49 6.41 -4.00
N GLN A 80 -5.39 5.31 -4.74
CA GLN A 80 -6.12 5.11 -5.99
C GLN A 80 -7.52 4.52 -5.72
N PHE A 81 -8.43 4.60 -6.69
CA PHE A 81 -9.74 3.97 -6.57
C PHE A 81 -9.59 2.44 -6.39
N PRO A 82 -10.30 1.81 -5.44
CA PRO A 82 -11.30 2.35 -4.51
C PRO A 82 -10.74 2.78 -3.13
N LEU A 83 -9.45 2.61 -2.88
CA LEU A 83 -8.78 2.86 -1.59
C LEU A 83 -8.40 4.33 -1.36
N TYR A 84 -8.80 5.27 -2.22
CA TYR A 84 -8.46 6.70 -2.11
C TYR A 84 -9.00 7.39 -0.86
N VAL A 85 -10.04 6.84 -0.24
CA VAL A 85 -10.89 7.49 0.77
C VAL A 85 -10.15 7.93 2.04
N TRP A 86 -8.96 7.41 2.31
CA TRP A 86 -8.19 7.82 3.48
C TRP A 86 -7.42 9.12 3.28
N LEU A 87 -7.08 9.45 2.03
CA LEU A 87 -6.18 10.55 1.72
C LEU A 87 -6.77 11.93 2.02
N PRO A 88 -8.07 12.22 1.74
CA PRO A 88 -8.67 13.49 2.14
C PRO A 88 -8.63 13.73 3.65
N ASP A 89 -8.90 12.70 4.46
CA ASP A 89 -8.93 12.80 5.92
C ASP A 89 -7.52 12.97 6.52
N ALA A 90 -6.46 12.63 5.79
CA ALA A 90 -5.08 12.85 6.21
C ALA A 90 -4.76 14.34 6.42
N MET A 91 -5.58 15.25 5.89
CA MET A 91 -5.49 16.69 6.11
C MET A 91 -5.82 17.13 7.54
N GLU A 92 -6.34 16.24 8.39
CA GLU A 92 -6.46 16.49 9.84
C GLU A 92 -5.09 16.58 10.54
N GLY A 93 -4.01 16.12 9.90
CA GLY A 93 -2.65 16.27 10.40
C GLY A 93 -2.09 17.70 10.21
N PRO A 94 -0.96 18.04 10.86
CA PRO A 94 -0.28 19.32 10.65
C PRO A 94 0.10 19.53 9.17
N THR A 95 0.04 20.77 8.67
CA THR A 95 0.36 21.11 7.26
C THR A 95 1.69 20.53 6.74
N PRO A 96 2.80 20.52 7.52
CA PRO A 96 4.05 19.90 7.08
C PRO A 96 3.93 18.39 6.85
N VAL A 97 3.08 17.70 7.63
CA VAL A 97 2.82 16.26 7.50
C VAL A 97 2.03 16.00 6.22
N SER A 98 0.98 16.77 5.96
CA SER A 98 0.21 16.64 4.73
C SER A 98 1.09 16.90 3.50
N ALA A 99 1.94 17.92 3.53
CA ALA A 99 2.91 18.16 2.45
C ALA A 99 3.82 16.94 2.21
N LEU A 100 4.35 16.33 3.28
CA LEU A 100 5.23 15.16 3.17
C LEU A 100 4.50 13.92 2.59
N ILE A 101 3.28 13.65 3.05
CA ILE A 101 2.47 12.50 2.63
C ILE A 101 2.06 12.64 1.16
N HIS A 102 1.61 13.84 0.76
CA HIS A 102 1.03 14.09 -0.56
C HIS A 102 2.06 14.38 -1.64
N ALA A 103 3.25 14.89 -1.30
CA ALA A 103 4.23 15.29 -2.30
C ALA A 103 5.41 14.32 -2.45
N ALA A 104 5.87 13.71 -1.36
CA ALA A 104 7.23 13.16 -1.35
C ALA A 104 7.34 11.67 -0.98
N THR A 105 6.48 11.14 -0.10
CA THR A 105 6.79 9.86 0.57
C THR A 105 5.75 8.77 0.40
N MET A 106 4.48 9.05 0.70
CA MET A 106 3.50 7.97 0.84
C MET A 106 2.87 7.60 -0.50
N VAL A 107 2.46 8.62 -1.28
CA VAL A 107 1.83 8.41 -2.59
C VAL A 107 2.81 8.08 -3.71
N THR A 108 4.11 8.31 -3.49
CA THR A 108 5.18 7.99 -4.45
C THR A 108 5.71 6.57 -4.28
N ALA A 109 5.39 5.91 -3.16
CA ALA A 109 5.87 4.57 -2.85
C ALA A 109 5.08 3.46 -3.55
N GLY A 110 3.81 3.71 -3.89
CA GLY A 110 2.99 2.78 -4.68
C GLY A 110 3.01 3.17 -6.16
#